data_AF-A0A7W9UWR9-F1
#
_entry.id   AF-A0A7W9UWR9-F1
#
_cell.length_a   1.000
_cell.length_b   1.000
_cell.length_c   1.000
_cell.angle_alpha   90.00
_cell.angle_beta   90.00
_cell.angle_gamma   90.00
#
_symmetry.space_group_name_H-M   'P 1'
#
loop_
_entity.id
_entity.type
_entity.pdbx_description
1 polymer ?
#
loop_
_entity_poly.entity_id
_entity_poly.type
_entity_poly.pdbx_seq_one_letter_code
_entity_poly.pdbx_strand_id
1 'polypeptide(L)' 'MVRGVLAGEQGPRRDVVLLNTAAALRITGRCEGWDQAVARAADAIDDGTARDVLTRWVEVSRSL' A
#
# COMPACT_ATOMS: atom_id res chain seq x y z
N MET A 1 0.35 -13.31 -5.95
CA MET A 1 1.39 -12.26 -5.87
C MET A 1 0.89 -11.02 -5.15
N VAL A 2 0.00 -10.19 -5.72
CA VAL A 2 -0.42 -8.92 -5.05
C VAL A 2 -1.14 -9.15 -3.71
N ARG A 3 -2.00 -10.16 -3.62
CA ARG A 3 -2.74 -10.49 -2.38
C ARG A 3 -1.82 -10.87 -1.21
N GLY A 4 -0.67 -11.48 -1.50
CA GLY A 4 0.32 -11.84 -0.48
C GLY A 4 0.98 -10.60 0.12
N VAL A 5 1.44 -9.69 -0.75
CA VAL A 5 1.99 -8.39 -0.31
C VAL A 5 0.96 -7.62 0.53
N LEU A 6 -0.30 -7.54 0.09
CA LEU A 6 -1.37 -6.87 0.82
C LEU A 6 -1.84 -7.63 2.08
N ALA A 7 -1.39 -8.86 2.29
CA ALA A 7 -1.60 -9.61 3.53
C ALA A 7 -0.42 -9.47 4.50
N GLY A 8 0.57 -8.62 4.18
CA GLY A 8 1.74 -8.38 5.03
C GLY A 8 2.92 -9.33 4.79
N GLU A 9 2.91 -10.14 3.72
CA GLU A 9 4.06 -11.00 3.40
C GLU A 9 5.35 -10.17 3.25
N GLN A 10 6.38 -10.54 4.01
CA GLN A 10 7.69 -9.89 3.98
C GLN A 10 8.52 -10.34 2.77
N GLY A 11 9.41 -9.46 2.31
CA GLY A 11 10.45 -9.76 1.31
C GLY A 11 10.52 -8.74 0.16
N PRO A 12 11.42 -8.96 -0.82
CA PRO A 12 11.77 -7.94 -1.82
C PRO A 12 10.59 -7.37 -2.63
N ARG A 13 9.54 -8.19 -2.82
CA ARG A 13 8.31 -7.76 -3.50
C ARG A 13 7.51 -6.74 -2.69
N ARG A 14 7.48 -6.88 -1.37
CA ARG A 14 6.87 -5.90 -0.48
C ARG A 14 7.74 -4.64 -0.43
N ASP A 15 9.06 -4.79 -0.34
CA ASP A 15 9.98 -3.65 -0.24
C ASP A 15 9.84 -2.69 -1.43
N VAL A 16 9.75 -3.20 -2.66
CA VAL A 16 9.55 -2.36 -3.86
C VAL A 16 8.16 -1.69 -3.88
N VAL A 17 7.13 -2.32 -3.32
CA VAL A 17 5.78 -1.72 -3.20
C VAL A 17 5.80 -0.60 -2.16
N LEU A 18 6.45 -0.80 -1.02
CA LEU A 18 6.60 0.22 0.02
C LEU A 18 7.35 1.44 -0.51
N LEU A 19 8.46 1.23 -1.23
CA LEU A 19 9.26 2.33 -1.78
C LEU A 19 8.48 3.15 -2.82
N ASN A 20 7.80 2.48 -3.77
CA ASN A 20 7.00 3.20 -4.77
C ASN A 20 5.81 3.93 -4.15
N THR A 21 5.16 3.33 -3.15
CA THR A 21 4.07 3.98 -2.42
C THR A 21 4.57 5.18 -1.64
N ALA A 22 5.72 5.07 -0.96
CA ALA A 22 6.35 6.19 -0.28
C ALA A 22 6.69 7.35 -1.22
N ALA A 23 7.20 7.04 -2.42
CA ALA A 23 7.45 8.06 -3.45
C ALA A 23 6.14 8.76 -3.89
N ALA A 24 5.05 8.01 -4.07
CA ALA A 24 3.74 8.56 -4.38
C ALA A 24 3.18 9.44 -3.24
N LEU A 25 3.37 9.05 -1.98
CA LEU A 25 2.98 9.85 -0.82
C LEU A 25 3.79 11.16 -0.74
N ARG A 26 5.07 11.13 -1.08
CA ARG A 26 5.92 12.33 -1.12
C ARG A 26 5.52 13.30 -2.23
N ILE A 27 5.36 12.82 -3.46
CA ILE A 27 5.04 13.70 -4.60
C ILE A 27 3.64 14.34 -4.47
N THR A 28 2.74 13.68 -3.74
CA THR A 28 1.39 14.21 -3.44
C THR A 28 1.35 15.09 -2.18
N GLY A 29 2.49 15.34 -1.52
CA GLY A 29 2.56 16.16 -0.30
C GLY A 29 1.88 15.52 0.92
N ARG A 30 1.64 14.21 0.91
CA ARG A 30 1.02 13.47 2.03
C ARG A 30 2.01 13.12 3.13
N CYS A 31 3.29 13.07 2.81
CA CYS A 31 4.40 12.89 3.75
C CYS A 31 5.59 13.75 3.30
N GLU A 32 6.30 14.35 4.25
CA GLU A 32 7.47 15.21 3.95
C GLU A 32 8.77 14.41 3.92
N GLY A 33 8.91 13.43 4.83
CA GLY A 33 10.09 12.58 4.99
C GLY A 33 9.94 11.21 4.36
N TRP A 34 11.07 10.61 3.94
CA TRP A 34 11.08 9.23 3.42
C TRP A 34 10.72 8.22 4.50
N ASP A 35 11.26 8.36 5.71
CA ASP A 35 11.00 7.44 6.82
C ASP A 35 9.50 7.43 7.18
N GLN A 36 8.90 8.62 7.27
CA GLN A 36 7.45 8.77 7.49
C GLN A 36 6.63 8.14 6.36
N ALA A 37 7.03 8.36 5.10
CA ALA A 37 6.31 7.86 3.93
C ALA A 37 6.37 6.32 3.84
N VAL A 38 7.53 5.72 4.12
CA VAL A 38 7.69 4.26 4.16
C VAL A 38 6.92 3.66 5.32
N ALA A 39 6.99 4.27 6.52
CA ALA A 39 6.19 3.84 7.67
C ALA A 39 4.69 3.88 7.34
N ARG A 40 4.20 4.97 6.76
CA ARG A 40 2.79 5.10 6.36
C ARG A 40 2.37 4.07 5.32
N ALA A 41 3.25 3.75 4.36
CA ALA A 41 3.00 2.71 3.37
C ALA A 41 2.97 1.31 4.02
N ALA A 42 3.82 1.05 5.01
CA ALA A 42 3.85 -0.20 5.77
C ALA A 42 2.59 -0.35 6.62
N ASP A 43 2.20 0.70 7.36
CA ASP A 43 0.98 0.73 8.16
C ASP A 43 -0.24 0.34 7.31
N ALA A 44 -0.41 0.97 6.14
CA ALA A 44 -1.54 0.70 5.26
C ALA A 44 -1.60 -0.75 4.74
N ILE A 45 -0.46 -1.46 4.68
CA ILE A 45 -0.41 -2.88 4.34
C ILE A 45 -0.70 -3.72 5.59
N ASP A 46 -0.01 -3.45 6.69
CA ASP A 46 -0.02 -4.28 7.90
C ASP A 46 -1.35 -4.19 8.66
N ASP A 47 -2.00 -3.02 8.64
CA ASP A 47 -3.33 -2.82 9.24
C ASP A 47 -4.48 -3.35 8.37
N GLY A 48 -4.19 -3.78 7.14
CA GLY A 48 -5.16 -4.33 6.19
C GLY A 48 -5.90 -3.28 5.35
N THR A 49 -5.69 -1.98 5.56
CA THR A 49 -6.38 -0.91 4.82
C THR A 49 -6.23 -1.07 3.30
N ALA A 50 -5.02 -1.36 2.83
CA ALA A 50 -4.75 -1.53 1.40
C ALA A 50 -5.48 -2.76 0.80
N ARG A 51 -5.59 -3.85 1.57
CA ARG A 51 -6.37 -5.03 1.18
C ARG A 51 -7.86 -4.69 1.09
N ASP A 52 -8.38 -3.93 2.04
CA ASP A 52 -9.80 -3.59 2.09
C ASP A 52 -10.19 -2.64 0.96
N VAL A 53 -9.31 -1.71 0.58
CA VAL A 53 -9.48 -0.88 -0.63
C VAL A 53 -9.55 -1.73 -1.89
N LEU A 54 -8.66 -2.73 -2.04
CA LEU A 54 -8.71 -3.66 -3.17
C LEU A 54 -10.03 -4.45 -3.19
N THR A 55 -10.49 -4.94 -2.04
CA THR A 55 -11.77 -5.65 -1.91
C THR A 55 -12.92 -4.78 -2.38
N ARG A 56 -13.03 -3.55 -1.85
CA ARG A 56 -14.06 -2.60 -2.25
C ARG A 56 -14.00 -2.26 -3.75
N TRP A 57 -12.80 -2.09 -4.30
CA TRP A 57 -12.65 -1.80 -5.73
C TRP A 57 -13.16 -2.95 -6.61
N VAL A 58 -12.90 -4.21 -6.21
CA VAL A 58 -13.43 -5.39 -6.91
C VAL A 58 -14.96 -5.47 -6.84
N GLU A 59 -15.55 -5.13 -5.70
CA GLU A 59 -17.01 -5.11 -5.55
C GLU A 59 -17.65 -4.05 -6.47
N VAL A 60 -17.09 -2.84 -6.46
CA VAL A 60 -17.56 -1.74 -7.31
C VAL A 60 -17.42 -2.11 -8.79
N SER A 61 -16.27 -2.63 -9.23
CA SER A 61 -16.03 -2.93 -10.65
C SER A 61 -16.89 -4.06 -11.21
N ARG A 62 -17.48 -4.90 -10.35
CA ARG A 62 -18.40 -5.99 -10.72
C ARG A 62 -19.88 -5.60 -10.68
N SER A 63 -20.20 -4.45 -10.10
CA SER A 63 -21.57 -3.92 -9.99
C SER A 63 -21.87 -2.82 -11.00
N LEU A 64 -20.88 -2.44 -11.81
CA LEU A 64 -21.00 -1.61 -13.01
C LEU A 64 -21.23 -2.48 -14.24
#